data_AF-A0A5R9QMM4-F1
#
_entry.id   AF-A0A5R9QMM4-F1
#
_cell.length_a   1.000
_cell.length_b   1.000
_cell.length_c   1.000
_cell.angle_alpha   90.00
_cell.angle_beta   90.00
_cell.angle_gamma   90.00
#
_symmetry.space_group_name_H-M   'P 1'
#
loop_
_entity.id
_entity.type
_entity.pdbx_description
1 polymer ?
#
loop_
_entity_poly.entity_id
_entity_poly.type
_entity_poly.pdbx_seq_one_letter_code
_entity_poly.pdbx_strand_id
1 'polypeptide(L)'
;MSQPTLGFWKLTFAITTGIWLGCLAVAVTAWLIWPNLPPAVVTRLAQPSAGTPASHLPARSNEEMFQQYLQRQQATQEQQNRQIEKSEQEKRFSGAPCQFWLQQYQANPTEGNQRKMDGYCG
;
A
#
# COMPACT_ATOMS: atom_id res chain seq x y z
N MET A 1 -20.42 22.14 -0.72
CA MET A 1 -19.25 21.36 -1.19
C MET A 1 -19.44 21.14 -2.68
N SER A 2 -18.79 21.96 -3.50
CA SER A 2 -18.99 21.95 -4.95
C SER A 2 -18.34 20.70 -5.54
N GLN A 3 -19.15 19.68 -5.81
CA GLN A 3 -18.74 18.58 -6.68
C GLN A 3 -18.42 19.17 -8.05
N PRO A 4 -17.18 19.02 -8.56
CA PRO A 4 -16.96 19.27 -9.97
C PRO A 4 -17.65 18.14 -10.72
N THR A 5 -18.84 18.42 -11.27
CA THR A 5 -19.45 17.69 -12.38
C THR A 5 -18.63 17.90 -13.66
N LEU A 6 -17.30 17.92 -13.56
CA LEU A 6 -16.41 17.82 -14.70
C LEU A 6 -16.57 16.39 -15.21
N GLY A 7 -17.46 16.24 -16.19
CA GLY A 7 -17.95 14.95 -16.68
C GLY A 7 -16.81 13.94 -16.87
N PHE A 8 -17.08 12.69 -16.53
CA PHE A 8 -16.19 11.53 -16.62
C PHE A 8 -15.20 11.61 -17.80
N TRP A 9 -15.68 12.01 -18.98
CA TRP A 9 -14.87 12.28 -20.16
C TRP A 9 -13.68 13.23 -19.93
N LYS A 10 -13.85 14.36 -19.25
CA LYS A 10 -12.76 15.30 -18.93
C LYS A 10 -11.71 14.68 -18.01
N LEU A 11 -12.12 13.84 -17.05
CA LEU A 11 -11.20 13.12 -16.18
C LEU A 11 -10.41 12.07 -16.97
N THR A 12 -11.09 11.30 -17.83
CA THR A 12 -10.44 10.30 -18.70
C THR A 12 -9.43 10.95 -19.64
N PHE A 13 -9.78 12.08 -20.26
CA PHE A 13 -8.85 12.84 -21.10
C PHE A 13 -7.69 13.39 -20.29
N ALA A 14 -7.91 13.98 -19.12
CA ALA A 14 -6.82 14.50 -18.28
C ALA A 14 -5.82 13.42 -17.88
N ILE A 15 -6.29 12.23 -17.48
CA ILE A 15 -5.43 11.11 -17.07
C ILE A 15 -4.67 10.56 -18.27
N THR A 16 -5.37 10.32 -19.40
CA THR A 16 -4.75 9.81 -20.63
C THR A 16 -3.70 10.78 -21.17
N THR A 17 -3.99 12.09 -21.17
CA THR A 17 -3.04 13.12 -21.59
C THR A 17 -1.84 13.18 -20.64
N GLY A 18 -2.06 13.06 -19.32
CA GLY A 18 -0.98 13.01 -18.34
C GLY A 18 -0.05 11.81 -18.51
N ILE A 19 -0.59 10.61 -18.73
CA ILE A 19 0.22 9.40 -18.90
C ILE A 19 1.00 9.42 -20.21
N TRP A 20 0.38 9.96 -21.26
CA TRP A 20 1.03 10.17 -22.56
C TRP A 20 2.19 11.16 -22.45
N LEU A 21 1.98 12.29 -21.76
CA LEU A 21 3.02 13.29 -21.49
C LEU A 21 4.17 12.72 -20.67
N GLY A 22 3.88 11.92 -19.64
CA GLY A 22 4.91 11.24 -18.86
C GLY A 22 5.75 10.30 -19.71
N CYS A 23 5.10 9.50 -20.57
CA CYS A 23 5.79 8.58 -21.48
C CYS A 23 6.67 9.33 -22.48
N LEU A 24 6.17 10.40 -23.08
CA LEU A 24 6.93 11.29 -23.97
C LEU A 24 8.13 11.92 -23.26
N ALA A 25 7.95 12.41 -22.03
CA ALA A 25 9.03 13.01 -21.25
C ALA A 25 10.15 12.00 -20.98
N VAL A 26 9.82 10.76 -20.59
CA VAL A 26 10.80 9.70 -20.37
C VAL A 26 11.51 9.33 -21.68
N ALA A 27 10.77 9.17 -22.78
CA ALA A 27 11.35 8.86 -24.08
C ALA A 27 12.31 9.95 -24.57
N VAL A 28 11.93 11.23 -24.46
CA VAL A 28 12.78 12.37 -24.81
C VAL A 28 14.00 12.43 -23.90
N THR A 29 13.83 12.22 -22.60
CA THR A 29 14.95 12.21 -21.65
C THR A 29 15.93 11.09 -21.97
N ALA A 30 15.44 9.88 -22.24
CA ALA A 30 16.27 8.76 -22.66
C ALA A 30 16.99 9.04 -23.99
N TRP A 31 16.29 9.59 -24.98
CA TRP A 31 16.86 9.98 -26.28
C TRP A 31 17.96 11.03 -26.14
N LEU A 32 17.79 12.01 -25.24
CA LEU A 32 18.74 13.10 -25.05
C LEU A 32 19.98 12.66 -24.25
N ILE A 33 19.78 11.71 -23.32
CA ILE A 33 20.87 11.09 -22.58
C ILE A 33 21.62 10.10 -23.47
N TRP A 34 20.95 9.39 -24.40
CA TRP A 34 21.52 8.38 -25.32
C TRP A 34 22.86 8.77 -25.98
N PRO A 35 22.99 9.95 -26.64
CA PRO A 35 24.25 10.37 -27.27
C PRO A 35 25.32 10.82 -26.28
N ASN A 36 24.96 11.12 -25.03
CA ASN A 36 25.87 11.62 -24.00
C ASN A 36 26.29 10.56 -22.98
N LEU A 37 25.82 9.31 -23.09
CA LEU A 37 26.25 8.26 -22.19
C LEU A 37 27.72 7.90 -22.45
N PRO A 38 28.62 8.08 -21.47
CA PRO A 38 29.97 7.59 -21.60
C PRO A 38 29.96 6.05 -21.66
N PRO A 39 30.83 5.43 -22.47
CA PRO A 39 30.83 3.98 -22.71
C PRO A 39 30.99 3.16 -21.42
N ALA A 40 31.54 3.76 -20.36
CA ALA A 40 31.70 3.15 -19.04
C ALA A 40 30.38 2.72 -18.36
N VAL A 41 29.26 3.44 -18.62
CA VAL A 41 27.95 3.09 -18.04
C VAL A 41 27.38 1.85 -18.74
N VAL A 42 27.59 1.72 -20.05
CA VAL A 42 27.15 0.55 -20.83
C VAL A 42 27.95 -0.69 -20.41
N THR A 43 29.24 -0.55 -20.10
CA THR A 43 30.07 -1.68 -19.64
C THR A 43 29.63 -2.23 -18.27
N ARG A 44 29.11 -1.38 -17.38
CA ARG A 44 28.57 -1.82 -16.08
C ARG A 44 27.29 -2.65 -16.20
N LEU A 45 26.49 -2.42 -17.24
CA LEU A 45 25.30 -3.22 -17.54
C LEU A 45 25.66 -4.54 -18.24
N ALA A 46 26.78 -4.56 -18.98
CA ALA A 46 27.23 -5.73 -19.75
C ALA A 46 28.16 -6.69 -18.99
N GLN A 47 28.80 -6.25 -17.91
CA GLN A 47 29.65 -7.15 -17.10
C GLN A 47 28.80 -7.92 -16.08
N PRO A 48 28.72 -9.27 -16.17
CA PRO A 48 28.24 -10.04 -15.03
C PRO A 48 29.22 -9.80 -13.89
N SER A 49 28.69 -9.31 -12.77
CA SER A 49 29.43 -8.88 -11.59
C SER A 49 30.41 -9.97 -11.12
N ALA A 50 31.67 -9.87 -11.55
CA ALA A 50 32.73 -10.76 -11.10
C ALA A 50 33.36 -10.17 -9.83
N GLY A 51 33.00 -10.76 -8.69
CA GLY A 51 33.81 -10.78 -7.47
C GLY A 51 33.92 -9.48 -6.68
N THR A 52 32.95 -9.24 -5.80
CA THR A 52 33.21 -8.45 -4.57
C THR A 52 33.90 -9.36 -3.55
N PRO A 53 34.95 -8.90 -2.82
CA PRO A 53 35.63 -9.73 -1.84
C PRO A 53 34.65 -10.13 -0.73
N ALA A 54 34.58 -11.43 -0.46
CA ALA A 54 33.73 -12.00 0.56
C ALA A 54 34.06 -11.38 1.94
N SER A 55 33.16 -10.54 2.43
CA SER A 55 33.04 -10.30 3.86
C SER A 55 32.68 -11.64 4.49
N HIS A 56 33.52 -12.12 5.41
CA HIS A 56 33.25 -13.26 6.28
C HIS A 56 32.01 -12.97 7.13
N LEU A 57 30.82 -13.12 6.55
CA LEU A 57 29.66 -13.56 7.31
C LEU A 57 29.70 -15.09 7.29
N PRO A 58 29.35 -15.77 8.40
CA PRO A 58 29.10 -17.21 8.33
C PRO A 58 28.13 -17.41 7.18
N ALA A 59 28.48 -18.30 6.25
CA ALA A 59 27.62 -18.64 5.13
C ALA A 59 26.36 -19.27 5.72
N ARG A 60 25.40 -18.43 6.15
CA ARG A 60 24.04 -18.88 6.38
C ARG A 60 23.63 -19.43 5.04
N SER A 61 23.48 -20.74 5.00
CA SER A 61 23.08 -21.47 3.82
C SER A 61 21.85 -20.78 3.24
N ASN A 62 21.71 -20.78 1.91
CA ASN A 62 20.53 -20.20 1.26
C ASN A 62 19.21 -20.74 1.87
N GLU A 63 19.26 -21.97 2.39
CA GLU A 63 18.21 -22.61 3.17
C GLU A 63 17.87 -21.85 4.47
N GLU A 64 18.85 -21.47 5.29
CA GLU A 64 18.61 -20.67 6.50
C GLU A 64 18.00 -19.29 6.20
N MET A 65 18.40 -18.67 5.08
CA MET A 65 17.81 -17.39 4.66
C MET A 65 16.35 -17.56 4.21
N PHE A 66 16.04 -18.66 3.51
CA PHE A 66 14.68 -18.97 3.08
C PHE A 66 13.76 -19.28 4.26
N GLN A 67 14.23 -20.09 5.22
CA GLN A 67 13.49 -20.36 6.45
C GLN A 67 13.21 -19.07 7.24
N GLN A 68 14.20 -18.17 7.35
CA GLN A 68 14.00 -16.86 7.97
C GLN A 68 13.03 -15.95 7.22
N TYR A 69 12.97 -16.04 5.89
CA TYR A 69 11.99 -15.32 5.09
C TYR A 69 10.57 -15.85 5.37
N LEU A 70 10.36 -17.17 5.32
CA LEU A 70 9.07 -17.78 5.61
C LEU A 70 8.58 -17.45 7.01
N GLN A 71 9.47 -17.51 8.00
CA GLN A 71 9.16 -17.16 9.38
C GLN A 71 8.75 -15.67 9.52
N ARG A 72 9.46 -14.76 8.84
CA ARG A 72 9.09 -13.33 8.81
C ARG A 72 7.77 -13.08 8.08
N GLN A 73 7.50 -13.83 7.02
CA GLN A 73 6.26 -13.70 6.26
C GLN A 73 5.05 -14.10 7.11
N GLN A 74 5.13 -15.24 7.80
CA GLN A 74 4.08 -15.68 8.73
C GLN A 74 3.88 -14.67 9.87
N ALA A 75 4.97 -14.26 10.52
CA ALA A 75 4.89 -13.27 11.61
C ALA A 75 4.26 -11.94 11.15
N THR A 76 4.60 -11.49 9.94
CA THR A 76 4.03 -10.27 9.34
C THR A 76 2.54 -10.44 9.06
N GLN A 77 2.12 -11.60 8.55
CA GLN A 77 0.72 -11.89 8.28
C GLN A 77 -0.11 -11.89 9.57
N GLU A 78 0.36 -12.52 10.64
CA GLU A 78 -0.33 -12.51 11.94
C GLU A 78 -0.44 -11.11 12.53
N GLN A 79 0.60 -10.29 12.39
CA GLN A 79 0.57 -8.91 12.83
C GLN A 79 -0.41 -8.07 12.01
N GLN A 80 -0.45 -8.24 10.68
CA GLN A 80 -1.42 -7.56 9.84
C GLN A 80 -2.84 -7.98 10.17
N ASN A 81 -3.11 -9.27 10.39
CA ASN A 81 -4.45 -9.75 10.73
C ASN A 81 -4.94 -9.11 12.04
N ARG A 82 -4.08 -9.07 13.07
CA ARG A 82 -4.39 -8.39 14.34
C ARG A 82 -4.61 -6.89 14.18
N GLN A 83 -3.85 -6.22 13.31
CA GLN A 83 -4.05 -4.78 13.04
C GLN A 83 -5.35 -4.53 12.29
N ILE A 84 -5.69 -5.37 11.31
CA ILE A 84 -6.94 -5.27 10.56
C ILE A 84 -8.11 -5.46 11.52
N GLU A 85 -8.10 -6.52 12.34
CA GLU A 85 -9.16 -6.79 13.32
C GLU A 85 -9.37 -5.62 14.29
N LYS A 86 -8.28 -5.06 14.83
CA LYS A 86 -8.35 -3.85 15.67
C LYS A 86 -8.90 -2.64 14.92
N SER A 87 -8.47 -2.44 13.68
CA SER A 87 -8.95 -1.30 12.86
C SER A 87 -10.42 -1.46 12.47
N GLU A 88 -10.88 -2.68 12.22
CA GLU A 88 -12.28 -2.97 11.92
C GLU A 88 -13.15 -2.80 13.17
N GLN A 89 -12.68 -3.28 14.32
CA GLN A 89 -13.32 -3.06 15.60
C GLN A 89 -13.43 -1.56 15.92
N GLU A 90 -12.35 -0.81 15.77
CA GLU A 90 -12.35 0.65 15.98
C GLU A 90 -13.32 1.34 15.01
N LYS A 91 -13.34 0.95 13.73
CA LYS A 91 -14.31 1.47 12.75
C LYS A 91 -15.77 1.12 13.07
N ARG A 92 -16.04 -0.05 13.67
CA ARG A 92 -17.38 -0.42 14.13
C ARG A 92 -17.82 0.47 15.29
N PHE A 93 -16.96 0.69 16.29
CA PHE A 93 -17.23 1.59 17.41
C PHE A 93 -17.30 3.08 17.00
N SER A 94 -16.42 3.51 16.10
CA SER A 94 -16.41 4.87 15.55
C SER A 94 -17.42 5.08 14.42
N GLY A 95 -18.19 4.04 14.07
CA GLY A 95 -19.16 4.08 13.00
C GLY A 95 -20.36 4.96 13.38
N ALA A 96 -20.86 5.71 12.40
CA ALA A 96 -22.10 6.47 12.53
C ALA A 96 -23.30 5.67 13.12
N PRO A 97 -23.54 4.40 12.75
CA PRO A 97 -24.65 3.63 13.34
C PRO A 97 -24.44 3.27 14.82
N CYS A 98 -23.22 2.91 15.23
CA CYS A 98 -22.92 2.63 16.63
C CYS A 98 -23.12 3.91 17.49
N GLN A 99 -22.61 5.05 17.02
CA GLN A 99 -22.79 6.34 17.69
C GLN A 99 -24.26 6.76 17.80
N PHE A 100 -25.05 6.54 16.75
CA PHE A 100 -26.50 6.82 16.77
C PHE A 100 -27.22 6.00 17.84
N TRP A 101 -27.01 4.69 17.86
CA TRP A 101 -27.65 3.80 18.84
C TRP A 101 -27.14 4.04 20.26
N LEU A 102 -25.87 4.41 20.42
CA LEU A 102 -25.30 4.81 21.70
C LEU A 102 -25.98 6.06 22.26
N GLN A 103 -26.14 7.10 21.42
CA GLN A 103 -26.87 8.31 21.81
C GLN A 103 -28.33 8.03 22.14
N GLN A 104 -28.98 7.16 21.35
CA GLN A 104 -30.39 6.80 21.57
C GLN A 104 -30.59 5.98 22.86
N TYR A 105 -29.67 5.07 23.16
CA TYR A 105 -29.66 4.31 24.42
C TYR A 105 -29.41 5.24 25.62
N GLN A 106 -28.51 6.20 25.49
CA GLN A 106 -28.20 7.16 26.54
C GLN A 106 -29.38 8.13 26.82
N ALA A 107 -30.15 8.48 25.80
CA ALA A 107 -31.37 9.28 25.93
C ALA A 107 -32.55 8.47 26.50
N ASN A 108 -32.64 7.16 26.20
CA ASN A 108 -33.66 6.27 26.76
C ASN A 108 -33.18 4.80 26.80
N PRO A 109 -32.85 4.26 27.99
CA PRO A 109 -32.34 2.90 28.12
C PRO A 109 -33.48 1.87 28.03
N THR A 110 -33.84 1.50 26.80
CA THR A 110 -34.83 0.46 26.49
C THR A 110 -34.15 -0.82 26.00
N GLU A 111 -34.71 -2.00 26.29
CA GLU A 111 -34.17 -3.30 25.84
C GLU A 111 -33.99 -3.39 24.31
N GLY A 112 -34.88 -2.75 23.54
CA GLY A 112 -34.78 -2.70 22.08
C GLY A 112 -33.55 -1.92 21.60
N ASN A 113 -33.22 -0.83 22.28
CA ASN A 113 -32.07 0.02 21.95
C ASN A 113 -30.75 -0.67 22.34
N GLN A 114 -30.75 -1.40 23.46
CA GLN A 114 -29.60 -2.20 23.90
C GLN A 114 -29.22 -3.25 22.86
N ARG A 115 -30.18 -4.06 22.38
CA ARG A 115 -29.92 -5.07 21.35
C ARG A 115 -29.37 -4.49 20.05
N LYS A 116 -29.80 -3.28 19.68
CA LYS A 116 -29.31 -2.58 18.49
C LYS A 116 -27.91 -2.05 18.71
N MET A 117 -27.64 -1.45 19.86
CA MET A 117 -26.30 -1.01 20.24
C MET A 117 -25.30 -2.18 20.22
N ASP A 118 -25.63 -3.31 20.87
CA ASP A 118 -24.78 -4.51 20.88
C ASP A 118 -24.51 -5.04 19.45
N GLY A 119 -25.54 -5.10 18.59
CA GLY A 119 -25.38 -5.60 17.22
C GLY A 119 -24.55 -4.71 16.28
N TYR A 120 -24.50 -3.38 16.52
CA TYR A 120 -23.75 -2.45 15.68
C TYR A 120 -22.38 -2.07 16.23
N CYS A 121 -22.20 -2.11 17.56
CA CYS A 121 -20.95 -1.76 18.21
C CYS A 121 -20.03 -2.99 18.41
N GLY A 122 -20.59 -4.21 18.44
CA GLY A 122 -19.82 -5.47 18.47
C GLY A 122 -20.03 -6.26 19.74
#